data_AF-A0A7G6VW95-F1
#
_entry.id   AF-A0A7G6VW95-F1
#
_cell.length_a   1.000
_cell.length_b   1.000
_cell.length_c   1.000
_cell.angle_alpha   90.00
_cell.angle_beta   90.00
_cell.angle_gamma   90.00
#
_symmetry.space_group_name_H-M   'P 1'
#
loop_
_entity.id
_entity.type
_entity.pdbx_description
1 polymer ?
#
loop_
_entity_poly.entity_id
_entity_poly.type
_entity_poly.pdbx_seq_one_letter_code
_entity_poly.pdbx_strand_id
1 'polypeptide(L)' 'MSYSRDYRKNAADERQAAEDAKLPEVAARHLMLARRWDEIADELDRLSNAVVANATETPSPISSEVQRPGQCDD' A
#
# COMPACT_ATOMS: atom_id res chain seq x y z
N MET A 1 -8.55 -6.31 4.43
CA MET A 1 -7.29 -6.63 5.13
C MET A 1 -6.22 -5.69 4.59
N SER A 2 -5.46 -5.00 5.44
CA SER A 2 -4.32 -4.20 4.97
C SER A 2 -3.06 -5.02 5.15
N TYR A 3 -2.43 -5.43 4.05
CA TYR A 3 -1.21 -6.25 4.09
C TYR A 3 -0.10 -5.57 4.91
N SER A 4 0.02 -4.23 4.85
CA SER A 4 1.00 -3.47 5.64
C SER A 4 0.82 -3.66 7.15
N ARG A 5 -0.41 -3.81 7.64
CA ARG A 5 -0.69 -4.02 9.07
C ARG A 5 -0.15 -5.37 9.55
N ASP A 6 -0.30 -6.41 8.75
CA ASP A 6 0.15 -7.75 9.11
C ASP A 6 1.69 -7.82 9.13
N TYR A 7 2.36 -7.11 8.21
CA TYR A 7 3.82 -6.98 8.25
C TYR A 7 4.31 -6.17 9.46
N ARG A 8 3.61 -5.09 9.86
CA ARG A 8 3.93 -4.38 11.11
C ARG A 8 3.76 -5.25 12.35
N LYS A 9 2.79 -6.17 12.33
CA LYS A 9 2.66 -7.17 13.40
C LYS A 9 3.88 -8.09 13.44
N ASN A 10 4.33 -8.61 12.29
CA ASN A 10 5.56 -9.42 12.23
C ASN A 10 6.77 -8.64 12.76
N ALA A 11 6.91 -7.36 12.42
CA ALA A 11 8.00 -6.54 12.95
C ALA A 11 7.93 -6.40 14.49
N ALA A 12 6.74 -6.28 15.06
CA ALA A 12 6.55 -6.26 16.52
C ALA A 12 6.89 -7.63 17.16
N ASP A 13 6.45 -8.72 16.56
CA ASP A 13 6.73 -10.08 17.04
C ASP A 13 8.24 -10.38 17.00
N GLU A 14 8.95 -9.94 15.95
CA GLU A 14 10.42 -10.06 15.87
C GLU A 14 11.14 -9.19 16.91
N ARG A 15 10.65 -7.98 17.20
CA ARG A 15 11.19 -7.16 18.30
C ARG A 15 11.04 -7.85 19.65
N GLN A 16 9.87 -8.46 19.91
CA GLN A 16 9.65 -9.23 21.13
C GLN A 16 10.60 -10.44 21.22
N ALA A 17 10.76 -11.17 20.11
CA ALA A 17 11.70 -12.28 20.05
C ALA A 17 13.15 -11.86 20.29
N ALA A 18 13.54 -10.66 19.85
CA ALA A 18 14.86 -10.10 20.14
C ALA A 18 15.06 -9.78 21.64
N GLU A 19 14.02 -9.27 22.32
CA GLU A 19 14.04 -9.02 23.76
C GLU A 19 14.16 -10.33 24.57
N ASP A 20 13.50 -11.40 24.10
CA ASP A 20 13.51 -12.71 24.76
C ASP A 20 14.77 -13.55 24.44
N ALA A 21 15.55 -13.15 23.43
CA ALA A 21 16.70 -13.90 22.96
C ALA A 21 17.86 -13.89 23.97
N LYS A 22 18.35 -15.09 24.31
CA LYS A 22 19.45 -15.28 25.27
C LYS A 22 20.84 -15.07 24.68
N LEU A 23 20.96 -15.07 23.35
CA LEU A 23 22.22 -14.91 22.62
C LEU A 23 22.21 -13.60 21.82
N PRO A 24 23.24 -12.74 21.94
CA PRO A 24 23.27 -11.44 21.26
C PRO A 24 23.13 -11.54 19.74
N GLU A 25 23.74 -12.54 19.12
CA GLU A 25 23.67 -12.78 17.67
C GLU A 25 22.26 -13.16 17.18
N VAL A 26 21.49 -13.85 18.03
CA VAL A 26 20.11 -14.22 17.75
C VAL A 26 19.22 -12.98 17.87
N ALA A 27 19.40 -12.19 18.93
CA ALA A 27 18.72 -10.89 19.09
C ALA A 27 18.99 -9.97 17.89
N ALA A 28 20.24 -9.86 17.45
CA ALA A 28 20.62 -9.04 16.31
C ALA A 28 19.95 -9.50 15.00
N ARG A 29 19.79 -10.81 14.79
CA ARG A 29 19.05 -11.34 13.63
C ARG A 29 17.57 -10.98 13.68
N HIS A 30 16.92 -11.15 14.83
CA HIS A 30 15.52 -10.75 15.00
C HIS A 30 15.31 -9.25 14.76
N LEU A 31 16.21 -8.38 15.27
CA LEU A 31 16.14 -6.95 15.00
C LEU A 31 16.33 -6.60 13.51
N MET A 32 17.19 -7.34 12.79
CA MET A 32 17.33 -7.18 11.34
C MET A 32 16.05 -7.58 10.60
N LEU A 33 15.41 -8.68 11.00
CA LEU A 33 14.14 -9.13 10.43
C LEU A 33 13.02 -8.14 10.71
N ALA A 34 12.93 -7.60 11.93
CA ALA A 34 11.96 -6.57 12.29
C ALA A 34 12.06 -5.34 11.36
N ARG A 35 13.28 -4.84 11.11
CA ARG A 35 13.51 -3.73 10.17
C ARG A 35 13.02 -4.06 8.76
N ARG A 36 13.32 -5.26 8.27
CA ARG A 36 12.92 -5.69 6.93
C ARG A 36 11.39 -5.79 6.80
N TRP A 37 10.70 -6.23 7.86
CA TRP A 37 9.24 -6.23 7.88
C TRP A 37 8.64 -4.83 7.87
N ASP A 38 9.20 -3.90 8.64
CA ASP A 38 8.77 -2.50 8.62
C ASP A 38 8.98 -1.87 7.22
N GLU A 39 10.14 -2.11 6.58
CA GLU A 39 10.41 -1.64 5.21
C GLU A 39 9.39 -2.15 4.18
N ILE A 40 9.01 -3.43 4.28
CA ILE A 40 7.97 -4.02 3.41
C ILE A 40 6.61 -3.37 3.69
N ALA A 41 6.27 -3.14 4.96
CA ALA A 41 5.01 -2.50 5.33
C ALA A 41 4.92 -1.06 4.78
N ASP A 42 6.01 -0.31 4.86
CA ASP A 42 6.07 1.07 4.38
C ASP A 42 5.98 1.13 2.84
N GLU A 43 6.62 0.21 2.13
CA GLU A 43 6.48 0.13 0.66
C GLU A 43 5.04 -0.22 0.25
N LEU A 44 4.38 -1.12 0.97
CA LEU A 44 2.97 -1.44 0.71
C LEU A 44 2.04 -0.27 0.98
N ASP A 45 2.27 0.49 2.06
CA ASP A 45 1.51 1.72 2.33
C ASP A 45 1.75 2.77 1.22
N ARG A 46 3.00 2.93 0.78
CA ARG A 46 3.35 3.84 -0.33
C ARG A 46 2.61 3.46 -1.61
N LEU A 47 2.65 2.18 -1.99
CA LEU A 47 1.97 1.68 -3.18
C LEU A 47 0.45 1.81 -3.07
N SER A 48 -0.14 1.48 -1.92
CA SER A 48 -1.58 1.64 -1.70
C SER A 48 -2.03 3.09 -1.83
N ASN A 49 -1.25 4.03 -1.27
CA ASN A 49 -1.56 5.46 -1.36
C ASN A 49 -1.42 5.98 -2.80
N ALA A 50 -0.41 5.52 -3.54
CA ALA A 50 -0.23 5.87 -4.95
C ALA A 50 -1.40 5.38 -5.82
N VAL A 51 -1.92 4.18 -5.56
CA VAL A 51 -3.10 3.65 -6.26
C VAL A 51 -4.34 4.51 -5.99
N VAL A 52 -4.57 4.91 -4.73
CA VAL A 52 -5.70 5.78 -4.37
C VAL A 52 -5.59 7.15 -5.05
N ALA A 53 -4.41 7.77 -5.04
CA ALA A 53 -4.17 9.06 -5.69
C ALA A 53 -4.43 9.01 -7.20
N ASN A 54 -3.98 7.94 -7.89
CA ASN A 54 -4.22 7.77 -9.32
C ASN A 54 -5.69 7.49 -9.65
N ALA A 55 -6.44 6.80 -8.78
CA ALA A 55 -7.86 6.54 -8.98
C ALA A 55 -8.71 7.84 -8.92
N THR A 56 -8.29 8.82 -8.13
CA THR A 56 -8.95 10.14 -8.04
C THR A 56 -8.68 11.06 -9.23
N GLU A 57 -7.68 10.77 -10.05
CA GLU A 57 -7.32 11.58 -11.23
C GLU A 57 -7.99 11.10 -12.53
N THR A 58 -8.92 10.14 -12.47
CA THR A 58 -9.68 9.71 -13.65
C THR A 58 -10.36 10.94 -14.29
N PRO A 59 -9.97 11.36 -15.50
CA PRO A 59 -10.59 12.52 -16.13
C PRO A 59 -12.07 12.20 -16.35
N SER A 60 -12.94 13.14 -15.98
CA SER A 60 -14.38 13.05 -16.25
C SER A 60 -14.59 12.61 -17.69
N PRO A 61 -15.50 11.65 -17.98
CA PRO A 61 -15.79 11.31 -19.35
C PRO A 61 -16.20 12.59 -20.06
N ILE A 62 -15.45 12.96 -21.10
CA ILE A 62 -15.78 14.06 -21.99
C ILE A 62 -17.24 13.81 -22.40
N SER A 63 -18.12 14.71 -21.98
CA SER A 63 -19.53 14.65 -22.30
C SER A 63 -19.62 14.80 -23.82
N SER A 64 -19.70 13.68 -24.53
CA SER A 64 -20.00 13.67 -25.95
C SER A 64 -21.44 14.16 -26.10
N GLU A 65 -21.63 15.48 -26.20
CA GLU A 65 -22.85 16.06 -26.75
C GLU A 65 -23.06 15.43 -28.12
N VAL A 66 -23.97 14.46 -28.15
CA VAL A 66 -24.51 13.88 -29.37
C VAL A 66 -25.21 15.03 -30.12
N GLN A 67 -24.53 15.60 -31.11
CA GLN A 67 -25.16 16.45 -32.11
C GLN A 67 -26.28 15.63 -32.77
N ARG A 68 -27.53 15.94 -32.41
CA ARG A 68 -28.70 15.44 -33.14
C ARG A 68 -28.64 16.02 -34.55
N PRO A 69 -28.64 15.19 -35.62
CA PRO A 69 -28.77 15.73 -36.97
C PRO A 69 -30.12 16.45 -37.09
N GLY A 70 -30.07 17.64 -37.68
CA GLY A 70 -31.21 18.53 -37.87
C GLY A 70 -32.34 17.85 -38.63
N GLN A 71 -33.56 18.30 -38.31
CA GLN A 71 -34.74 18.15 -39.15
C GLN A 71 -34.41 18.50 -40.60
N CYS A 72 -34.69 17.59 -41.52
CA CYS A 72 -34.98 17.95 -42.89
C CYS A 72 -36.49 18.22 -42.96
N ASP A 73 -36.86 19.49 -43.12
CA ASP A 73 -38.20 19.86 -43.59
C ASP A 73 -38.22 19.67 -45.12
N ASP A 74 -39.14 18.84 -45.61
CA ASP A 74 -39.78 18.92 -46.93
C ASP A 74 -41.11 18.14 -46.90
#